data_AF-A0A4R6N756-F1
#
_entry.id   AF-A0A4R6N756-F1
#
_cell.length_a   1.000
_cell.length_b   1.000
_cell.length_c   1.000
_cell.angle_alpha   90.00
_cell.angle_beta   90.00
_cell.angle_gamma   90.00
#
_symmetry.space_group_name_H-M   'P 1'
#
loop_
_entity.id
_entity.type
_entity.pdbx_description
1 polymer ?
#
loop_
_entity_poly.entity_id
_entity_poly.type
_entity_poly.pdbx_seq_one_letter_code
_entity_poly.pdbx_strand_id
1 'polypeptide(L)'
;MNPARDIALIDQLLAQPAETAWLEFKGSNTDPEMIGTQAVLYGPRSFAEMTQDERVRACYFHAVLKFLSGDKMKNASLCARLGIAAKNAAQASAVISKTLDAGLIRVADPEHPRAGYLPHWA
;
A
#
# COMPACT_ATOMS: atom_id res chain seq x y z
N MET A 1 -15.56 -11.28 10.03
CA MET A 1 -14.22 -11.46 9.44
C MET A 1 -13.58 -12.64 10.18
N ASN A 2 -13.13 -13.69 9.49
CA ASN A 2 -12.57 -14.90 10.13
C ASN A 2 -11.06 -14.90 9.87
N PRO A 3 -10.23 -14.50 10.86
CA PRO A 3 -8.79 -14.31 10.67
C PRO A 3 -8.08 -15.54 10.10
N ALA A 4 -8.50 -16.75 10.48
CA ALA A 4 -7.90 -17.98 9.99
C ALA A 4 -8.20 -18.22 8.51
N ARG A 5 -9.41 -17.86 8.04
CA ARG A 5 -9.79 -17.96 6.64
C ARG A 5 -9.04 -16.92 5.79
N ASP A 6 -8.89 -15.71 6.33
CA ASP A 6 -8.21 -14.63 5.64
C ASP A 6 -6.71 -14.92 5.47
N ILE A 7 -6.06 -15.49 6.50
CA ILE A 7 -4.67 -15.95 6.44
C ILE A 7 -4.50 -17.07 5.41
N ALA A 8 -5.37 -18.09 5.44
CA ALA A 8 -5.31 -19.20 4.48
C ALA A 8 -5.49 -18.73 3.03
N LEU A 9 -6.34 -17.72 2.80
CA LEU A 9 -6.50 -17.10 1.50
C LEU A 9 -5.22 -16.38 1.07
N ILE A 10 -4.58 -15.61 1.95
CA ILE A 10 -3.30 -14.94 1.67
C ILE A 10 -2.22 -15.95 1.30
N ASP A 11 -2.09 -17.04 2.06
CA ASP A 11 -1.08 -18.09 1.81
C ASP A 11 -1.30 -18.77 0.45
N GLN A 12 -2.56 -19.05 0.09
CA GLN A 12 -2.92 -19.63 -1.21
C GLN A 12 -2.57 -18.70 -2.37
N LEU A 13 -2.71 -17.38 -2.18
CA LEU A 13 -2.40 -16.38 -3.19
C LEU A 13 -0.89 -16.20 -3.37
N LEU A 14 -0.12 -16.24 -2.27
CA LEU A 14 1.35 -16.20 -2.30
C LEU A 14 1.95 -17.44 -2.98
N ALA A 15 1.27 -18.58 -2.95
CA ALA A 15 1.71 -19.82 -3.58
C ALA A 15 1.53 -19.84 -5.11
N GLN A 16 0.87 -18.85 -5.72
CA GLN A 16 0.66 -18.84 -7.17
C GLN A 16 1.93 -18.38 -7.92
N PRO A 17 2.31 -19.05 -9.03
CA PRO A 17 3.56 -18.79 -9.74
C PRO A 17 3.54 -17.53 -10.62
N ALA A 18 2.41 -16.84 -10.75
CA ALA A 18 2.24 -15.66 -11.58
C ALA A 18 1.18 -14.70 -10.98
N GLU A 19 1.26 -13.41 -11.34
CA GLU A 19 0.28 -12.40 -10.93
C GLU A 19 -1.13 -12.79 -11.40
N THR A 20 -2.02 -13.08 -10.45
CA THR A 20 -3.42 -13.36 -10.75
C THR A 20 -4.15 -12.02 -10.87
N ALA A 21 -4.59 -11.69 -12.10
CA ALA A 21 -5.29 -10.44 -12.40
C ALA A 21 -6.69 -10.32 -11.74
N TRP A 22 -7.19 -11.40 -11.11
CA TRP A 22 -8.55 -11.48 -10.60
C TRP A 22 -8.58 -12.27 -9.28
N LEU A 23 -8.85 -11.56 -8.18
CA LEU A 23 -9.34 -12.17 -6.94
C LEU A 23 -10.79 -11.70 -6.72
N GLU A 24 -11.74 -12.65 -6.71
CA GLU A 24 -13.13 -12.36 -6.36
C GLU A 24 -13.35 -12.53 -4.85
N PHE A 25 -13.63 -11.42 -4.16
CA PHE A 25 -14.16 -11.46 -2.80
C PHE A 25 -15.67 -11.66 -2.84
N LYS A 26 -16.15 -12.90 -2.64
CA LYS A 26 -17.56 -13.15 -2.32
C LYS A 26 -17.84 -12.81 -0.85
N GLY A 27 -17.90 -11.52 -0.55
CA GLY A 27 -18.42 -11.01 0.71
C GLY A 27 -19.91 -10.76 0.61
N SER A 28 -20.71 -11.52 1.36
CA SER A 28 -22.12 -11.30 1.76
C SER A 28 -22.91 -10.20 1.03
N ASN A 29 -23.14 -10.34 -0.27
CA ASN A 29 -24.07 -9.48 -1.00
C ASN A 29 -25.04 -10.39 -1.78
N THR A 30 -26.32 -10.35 -1.40
CA THR A 30 -27.40 -11.18 -1.97
C THR A 30 -27.93 -10.65 -3.29
N ASP A 31 -27.30 -9.63 -3.87
CA ASP A 31 -27.69 -9.01 -5.13
C ASP A 31 -26.73 -9.44 -6.26
N PRO A 32 -27.16 -10.27 -7.23
CA PRO A 32 -26.34 -10.80 -8.32
C PRO A 32 -25.68 -9.77 -9.23
N GLU A 33 -26.24 -8.56 -9.33
CA GLU A 33 -25.73 -7.50 -10.23
C GLU A 33 -24.69 -6.59 -9.56
N MET A 34 -24.50 -6.69 -8.25
CA MET A 34 -23.61 -5.84 -7.44
C MET A 34 -22.41 -6.62 -6.86
N ILE A 35 -21.94 -7.65 -7.57
CA ILE A 35 -20.94 -8.60 -7.06
C ILE A 35 -19.55 -8.28 -7.60
N GLY A 36 -18.69 -7.79 -6.71
CA GLY A 36 -17.25 -8.01 -6.80
C GLY A 36 -16.41 -6.75 -6.62
N THR A 37 -15.59 -6.73 -5.57
CA THR A 37 -14.39 -5.89 -5.58
C THR A 37 -13.32 -6.66 -6.34
N GLN A 38 -12.95 -6.18 -7.54
CA GLN A 38 -11.80 -6.71 -8.26
C GLN A 38 -10.53 -6.21 -7.58
N ALA A 39 -9.68 -7.14 -7.12
CA ALA A 39 -8.33 -6.84 -6.70
C ALA A 39 -7.33 -7.59 -7.59
N VAL A 40 -6.29 -6.88 -8.03
CA VAL A 40 -5.12 -7.47 -8.67
C VAL A 40 -4.07 -7.68 -7.60
N LEU A 41 -3.56 -8.91 -7.49
CA LEU A 41 -2.49 -9.23 -6.56
C LEU A 41 -1.17 -9.27 -7.31
N TYR A 42 -0.26 -8.41 -6.88
CA TYR A 42 1.10 -8.40 -7.37
C TYR A 42 1.95 -9.31 -6.50
N GLY A 43 2.74 -10.18 -7.12
CA GLY A 43 3.73 -10.99 -6.42
C GLY A 43 4.77 -10.12 -5.71
N PRO A 44 5.51 -10.66 -4.72
CA PRO A 44 6.56 -9.92 -4.04
C PRO A 44 7.64 -9.51 -5.05
N ARG A 45 7.79 -8.20 -5.25
CA ARG A 45 8.82 -7.60 -6.09
C ARG A 45 9.72 -6.70 -5.27
N SER A 46 11.01 -6.68 -5.60
CA SER A 46 11.94 -5.75 -4.99
C SER A 46 11.65 -4.32 -5.44
N PHE A 47 12.10 -3.33 -4.68
CA PHE A 47 11.96 -1.92 -5.07
C PHE A 47 12.55 -1.62 -6.46
N ALA A 48 13.60 -2.35 -6.87
CA ALA A 48 14.24 -2.19 -8.17
C ALA A 48 13.33 -2.63 -9.33
N GLU A 49 12.44 -3.60 -9.10
CA GLU A 49 11.54 -4.18 -10.10
C GLU A 49 10.18 -3.48 -10.16
N MET A 50 9.92 -2.55 -9.24
CA MET A 50 8.70 -1.75 -9.25
C MET A 50 8.81 -0.60 -10.26
N THR A 51 7.78 -0.43 -11.07
CA THR A 51 7.53 0.77 -11.87
C THR A 51 7.32 1.98 -10.95
N GLN A 52 7.40 3.18 -11.52
CA GLN A 52 7.16 4.40 -10.76
C GLN A 52 5.76 4.45 -10.15
N ASP A 53 4.73 4.08 -10.92
CA ASP A 53 3.34 4.12 -10.46
C ASP A 53 3.09 3.11 -9.34
N GLU A 54 3.74 1.94 -9.39
CA GLU A 54 3.68 0.96 -8.31
C GLU A 54 4.29 1.49 -7.03
N ARG A 55 5.41 2.21 -7.11
CA ARG A 55 6.02 2.85 -5.93
C ARG A 55 5.10 3.92 -5.33
N VAL A 56 4.44 4.72 -6.16
CA VAL A 56 3.47 5.73 -5.73
C VAL A 56 2.25 5.06 -5.06
N ARG A 57 1.69 4.01 -5.68
CA ARG A 57 0.60 3.23 -5.08
C ARG A 57 1.01 2.58 -3.76
N ALA A 58 2.20 1.97 -3.70
CA ALA A 58 2.72 1.34 -2.49
C ALA A 58 2.91 2.35 -1.34
N CYS A 59 3.35 3.56 -1.67
CA CYS A 59 3.47 4.69 -0.73
C CYS A 59 2.10 5.11 -0.19
N TYR A 60 1.11 5.33 -1.07
CA TYR A 60 -0.25 5.66 -0.67
C TYR A 60 -0.85 4.58 0.24
N PHE A 61 -0.79 3.30 -0.16
CA PHE A 61 -1.31 2.21 0.66
C PHE A 61 -0.58 2.07 2.01
N HIS A 62 0.73 2.37 2.05
CA HIS A 62 1.43 2.41 3.32
C HIS A 62 0.92 3.52 4.25
N ALA A 63 0.63 4.70 3.71
CA ALA A 63 0.02 5.79 4.47
C ALA A 63 -1.35 5.41 5.03
N VAL A 64 -2.19 4.75 4.23
CA VAL A 64 -3.50 4.24 4.66
C VAL A 64 -3.34 3.23 5.81
N LEU A 65 -2.46 2.24 5.65
CA LEU A 65 -2.22 1.23 6.68
C LEU A 65 -1.71 1.85 7.98
N LYS A 66 -0.81 2.83 7.89
CA LYS A 66 -0.31 3.56 9.05
C LYS A 66 -1.43 4.32 9.76
N PHE A 67 -2.23 5.07 9.02
CA PHE A 67 -3.36 5.80 9.56
C PHE A 67 -4.38 4.89 10.27
N LEU A 68 -4.77 3.78 9.63
CA LEU A 68 -5.68 2.78 10.23
C LEU A 68 -5.09 2.13 11.49
N SER A 69 -3.77 2.11 11.62
CA SER A 69 -3.08 1.63 12.82
C SER A 69 -2.90 2.73 13.90
N GLY A 70 -3.46 3.92 13.70
CA GLY A 70 -3.30 5.07 14.62
C GLY A 70 -1.94 5.77 14.52
N ASP A 71 -1.16 5.52 13.46
CA ASP A 71 0.19 6.06 13.26
C ASP A 71 0.24 6.90 11.97
N LYS A 72 1.33 7.65 11.77
CA LYS A 72 1.60 8.45 10.57
C LYS A 72 2.70 7.79 9.75
N MET A 73 2.59 7.82 8.42
CA MET A 73 3.70 7.34 7.59
C MET A 73 4.90 8.28 7.73
N LYS A 74 6.10 7.70 7.86
CA LYS A 74 7.38 8.42 7.85
C LYS A 74 8.27 7.84 6.76
N ASN A 75 9.29 8.60 6.34
CA ASN A 75 10.28 8.09 5.39
C ASN A 75 10.90 6.76 5.88
N ALA A 76 11.27 6.67 7.17
CA ALA A 76 11.83 5.46 7.76
C ALA A 76 10.87 4.25 7.68
N SER A 77 9.56 4.45 7.90
CA SER A 77 8.60 3.35 7.80
C SER A 77 8.39 2.90 6.36
N LEU A 78 8.40 3.84 5.41
CA LEU A 78 8.33 3.53 3.99
C LEU A 78 9.59 2.80 3.50
N CYS A 79 10.78 3.21 3.96
CA CYS A 79 12.03 2.50 3.66
C CYS A 79 11.98 1.04 4.12
N ALA A 80 11.53 0.80 5.36
CA ALA A 80 11.37 -0.54 5.91
C ALA A 80 10.39 -1.38 5.06
N ARG A 81 9.26 -0.80 4.65
CA ARG A 81 8.27 -1.48 3.81
C ARG A 81 8.82 -1.86 2.43
N LEU A 82 9.57 -0.96 1.81
CA LEU A 82 10.09 -1.15 0.44
C LEU A 82 11.43 -1.88 0.39
N GLY A 83 12.00 -2.28 1.54
CA GLY A 83 13.32 -2.90 1.60
C GLY A 83 14.46 -1.95 1.22
N ILE A 84 14.28 -0.64 1.38
CA ILE A 84 15.30 0.37 1.07
C ILE A 84 16.22 0.54 2.28
N ALA A 85 17.51 0.31 2.09
CA ALA A 85 18.51 0.53 3.13
C ALA A 85 18.53 2.01 3.59
N ALA A 86 18.78 2.26 4.88
CA ALA A 86 18.76 3.62 5.44
C ALA A 86 19.70 4.61 4.72
N LYS A 87 20.87 4.14 4.24
CA LYS A 87 21.80 4.95 3.42
C LYS A 87 21.20 5.45 2.11
N ASN A 88 20.14 4.79 1.63
CA ASN A 88 19.41 5.09 0.39
C ASN A 88 18.05 5.75 0.67
N ALA A 89 17.82 6.30 1.86
CA ALA A 89 16.53 6.91 2.26
C ALA A 89 16.02 8.00 1.29
N ALA A 90 16.92 8.62 0.52
CA ALA A 90 16.57 9.56 -0.55
C ALA A 90 15.66 8.93 -1.64
N GLN A 91 15.76 7.62 -1.89
CA GLN A 91 14.88 6.93 -2.82
C GLN A 91 13.43 6.94 -2.32
N ALA A 92 13.21 6.71 -1.02
CA ALA A 92 11.88 6.84 -0.42
C ALA A 92 11.39 8.29 -0.42
N SER A 93 12.28 9.28 -0.19
CA SER A 93 11.92 10.70 -0.31
C SER A 93 11.39 11.03 -1.71
N ALA A 94 12.04 10.55 -2.77
CA ALA A 94 11.61 10.78 -4.14
C ALA A 94 10.23 10.17 -4.43
N VAL A 95 9.93 8.99 -3.86
CA VAL A 95 8.60 8.36 -3.96
C VAL A 95 7.56 9.18 -3.22
N ILE A 96 7.86 9.67 -2.01
CA ILE A 96 6.96 10.51 -1.21
C ILE A 96 6.63 11.80 -1.97
N SER A 97 7.63 12.49 -2.53
CA SER A 97 7.40 13.70 -3.34
C SER A 97 6.45 13.44 -4.49
N LYS A 98 6.69 12.38 -5.29
CA LYS A 98 5.78 12.01 -6.38
C LYS A 98 4.37 11.66 -5.92
N THR A 99 4.23 11.10 -4.73
CA THR A 99 2.92 10.76 -4.15
C THR A 99 2.18 11.99 -3.65
N LEU A 100 2.90 12.99 -3.13
CA LEU A 100 2.37 14.32 -2.81
C LEU A 100 1.91 15.04 -4.08
N ASP A 101 2.74 15.05 -5.12
CA ASP A 101 2.44 15.67 -6.42
C ASP A 101 1.20 15.04 -7.08
N ALA A 102 1.02 13.73 -6.90
CA ALA A 102 -0.17 13.00 -7.35
C ALA A 102 -1.42 13.26 -6.48
N GLY A 103 -1.32 14.03 -5.39
CA GLY A 103 -2.43 14.34 -4.49
C GLY A 103 -2.96 13.15 -3.69
N LEU A 104 -2.21 12.05 -3.59
CA LEU A 104 -2.64 10.82 -2.91
C LEU A 104 -2.36 10.85 -1.40
N ILE A 105 -1.35 11.62 -0.98
CA ILE A 105 -1.01 11.83 0.44
C ILE A 105 -0.90 13.33 0.72
N ARG A 106 -0.96 13.68 1.99
CA ARG A 106 -0.70 15.03 2.49
C ARG A 106 0.26 15.00 3.66
N VAL A 107 0.91 16.14 3.89
CA VAL A 107 1.70 16.35 5.10
C VAL A 107 0.76 16.32 6.32
N ALA A 108 1.15 15.60 7.36
CA ALA A 108 0.32 15.43 8.55
C ALA A 108 0.16 16.73 9.36
N ASP A 109 1.20 17.56 9.35
CA ASP A 109 1.24 18.87 9.99
C ASP A 109 1.98 19.86 9.06
N PRO A 110 1.29 20.86 8.48
CA PRO A 110 1.92 21.86 7.60
C PRO A 110 3.03 22.67 8.27
N GLU A 111 2.92 22.93 9.57
CA GLU A 111 3.93 23.67 10.35
C GLU A 111 5.15 22.80 10.66
N HIS A 112 4.93 21.48 10.73
CA HIS A 112 5.99 20.50 10.97
C HIS A 112 6.01 19.42 9.88
N PRO A 113 6.53 19.70 8.68
CA PRO A 113 6.45 18.77 7.55
C PRO A 113 7.10 17.40 7.77
N ARG A 114 7.99 17.30 8.75
CA ARG A 114 8.65 16.04 9.15
C ARG A 114 7.84 15.21 10.15
N ALA A 115 6.67 15.70 10.59
CA ALA A 115 5.77 14.98 11.51
C ALA A 115 5.18 13.70 10.88
N GLY A 116 5.24 13.59 9.56
CA GLY A 116 4.82 12.43 8.79
C GLY A 116 3.78 12.78 7.74
N TYR A 117 3.21 11.75 7.14
CA TYR A 117 2.27 11.84 6.03
C TYR A 117 1.02 11.02 6.33
N LEU A 118 -0.10 11.51 5.83
CA LEU A 118 -1.42 10.91 5.93
C LEU A 118 -2.00 10.69 4.52
N PRO A 119 -2.95 9.76 4.34
CA PRO A 119 -3.79 9.73 3.14
C PRO A 119 -4.44 11.09 2.91
N HIS A 120 -4.63 11.48 1.65
CA HIS A 120 -5.17 12.81 1.33
C HIS A 120 -6.56 13.10 1.94
N TRP A 121 -7.36 12.06 2.20
CA TRP A 121 -8.72 12.14 2.74
C TRP A 121 -8.80 12.08 4.27
N ALA A 122 -7.69 11.73 4.93
CA ALA A 122 -7.60 11.67 6.40
C ALA A 122 -7.27 13.04 6.99
#